data_AF-A0A6J3RV03-F1
#
_entry.id   AF-A0A6J3RV03-F1
#
_cell.length_a   1.000
_cell.length_b   1.000
_cell.length_c   1.000
_cell.angle_alpha   90.00
_cell.angle_beta   90.00
_cell.angle_gamma   90.00
#
_symmetry.space_group_name_H-M   'P 1'
#
loop_
_entity.id
_entity.type
_entity.pdbx_description
1 polymer ?
#
loop_
_entity_poly.entity_id
_entity_poly.type
_entity_poly.pdbx_seq_one_letter_code
_entity_poly.pdbx_strand_id
1 'polypeptide(L)'
;MAPSLNDTILKPHFHKNWQRRVATWFNQPAHKIRRKTSAPKKGDSSAAKLKLATQLTGPVMPIRNIYKKEKARVITEEEKNFKAFASLCMARANARHFGIWAKRAKEAAEQDVEKKK
;
A
#
# COMPACT_ATOMS: atom_id res chain seq x y z
N MET A 1 7.36 24.83 -29.63
CA MET A 1 6.71 24.15 -30.77
C MET A 1 5.22 24.20 -30.51
N ALA A 2 4.43 24.70 -31.46
CA ALA A 2 2.98 24.63 -31.36
C ALA A 2 2.56 23.15 -31.50
N PRO A 3 1.62 22.65 -30.68
CA PRO A 3 1.08 21.30 -30.85
C PRO A 3 0.39 21.18 -32.21
N SER A 4 0.51 20.01 -32.85
CA SER A 4 -0.20 19.71 -34.11
C SER A 4 -1.61 19.15 -33.83
N LEU A 5 -2.40 19.03 -34.90
CA LEU A 5 -3.85 18.79 -34.93
C LEU A 5 -4.48 18.09 -33.72
N ASN A 6 -3.97 16.92 -33.31
CA ASN A 6 -4.55 16.10 -32.24
C ASN A 6 -3.46 15.54 -31.29
N ASP A 7 -2.47 16.35 -30.94
CA ASP A 7 -1.45 15.95 -29.99
C ASP A 7 -1.91 16.17 -28.54
N THR A 8 -1.57 15.23 -27.65
CA THR A 8 -1.79 15.39 -26.22
C THR A 8 -0.95 16.55 -25.67
N ILE A 9 -1.57 17.42 -24.86
CA ILE A 9 -0.86 18.49 -24.17
C ILE A 9 0.03 17.89 -23.08
N LEU A 10 1.33 17.85 -23.36
CA LEU A 10 2.33 17.37 -22.40
C LEU A 10 2.75 18.51 -21.45
N LYS A 11 2.98 18.16 -20.17
CA LYS A 11 3.63 19.03 -19.17
C LYS A 11 5.05 18.52 -18.88
N PRO A 12 6.03 18.72 -19.77
CA PRO A 12 7.40 18.26 -19.56
C PRO A 12 8.05 19.01 -18.40
N HIS A 13 8.64 18.31 -17.43
CA HIS A 13 9.25 18.97 -16.25
C HIS A 13 10.70 19.42 -16.51
N PHE A 14 10.97 20.01 -17.67
CA PHE A 14 12.28 20.52 -18.09
C PHE A 14 12.41 22.05 -18.01
N HIS A 15 11.55 22.71 -17.21
CA HIS A 15 11.49 24.18 -17.09
C HIS A 15 12.56 24.81 -16.18
N LYS A 16 13.33 24.00 -15.44
CA LYS A 16 14.45 24.47 -14.58
C LYS A 16 15.77 24.20 -15.29
N ASN A 17 16.88 24.73 -14.77
CA ASN A 17 18.23 24.37 -15.22
C ASN A 17 18.54 22.90 -14.86
N TRP A 18 17.98 21.98 -15.65
CA TRP A 18 18.10 20.52 -15.50
C TRP A 18 19.45 20.03 -16.02
N GLN A 19 20.03 20.72 -17.02
CA GLN A 19 21.32 20.40 -17.61
C GLN A 19 22.45 20.38 -16.56
N ARG A 20 22.39 21.25 -15.54
CA ARG A 20 23.35 21.27 -14.42
C ARG A 20 23.31 19.99 -13.55
N ARG A 21 22.22 19.22 -13.56
CA ARG A 21 22.00 18.05 -12.69
C ARG A 21 21.80 16.76 -13.48
N VAL A 22 22.43 16.66 -14.65
CA VAL A 22 22.42 15.41 -15.43
C VAL A 22 23.37 14.41 -14.77
N ALA A 23 22.80 13.37 -14.17
CA ALA A 23 23.58 12.24 -13.67
C ALA A 23 23.98 11.35 -14.86
N THR A 24 25.28 11.34 -15.19
CA THR A 24 25.83 10.48 -16.24
C THR A 24 26.24 9.12 -15.65
N TRP A 25 26.27 8.08 -16.49
CA TRP A 25 26.52 6.70 -16.07
C TRP A 25 27.87 6.14 -16.55
N PHE A 26 28.79 7.00 -17.00
CA PHE A 26 30.12 6.60 -17.48
C PHE A 26 30.97 5.87 -16.42
N ASN A 27 30.71 6.12 -15.13
CA ASN A 27 31.44 5.50 -14.01
C ASN A 27 30.87 4.15 -13.54
N GLN A 28 29.80 3.62 -14.17
CA GLN A 28 29.25 2.29 -13.88
C GLN A 28 30.30 1.16 -13.82
N PRO A 29 31.20 0.98 -14.81
CA PRO A 29 32.16 -0.13 -14.80
C PRO A 29 33.14 -0.03 -13.63
N ALA A 30 33.61 1.16 -13.27
CA ALA A 30 34.48 1.38 -12.12
C ALA A 30 33.79 1.01 -10.79
N HIS A 31 32.50 1.34 -10.64
CA HIS A 31 31.70 0.93 -9.48
C HIS A 31 31.52 -0.60 -9.38
N LYS A 32 31.49 -1.32 -10.51
CA LYS A 32 31.47 -2.79 -10.52
C LYS A 32 32.80 -3.39 -10.07
N ILE A 33 33.92 -2.84 -10.54
CA ILE A 33 35.28 -3.33 -10.23
C ILE A 33 35.65 -3.10 -8.75
N ARG A 34 35.18 -2.01 -8.12
CA ARG A 34 35.47 -1.68 -6.71
C ARG A 34 34.94 -2.72 -5.71
N ARG A 35 34.02 -3.60 -6.10
CA ARG A 35 33.40 -4.62 -5.24
C ARG A 35 34.20 -5.95 -5.18
N LYS A 36 35.52 -5.93 -5.40
CA LYS A 36 36.38 -7.14 -5.44
C LYS A 36 36.58 -7.79 -4.05
N THR A 37 36.77 -9.11 -4.07
CA THR A 37 36.61 -10.07 -2.96
C THR A 37 37.91 -10.53 -2.26
N SER A 38 39.05 -9.87 -2.47
CA SER A 38 40.38 -10.40 -2.15
C SER A 38 40.87 -10.25 -0.70
N ALA A 39 40.10 -9.67 0.22
CA ALA A 39 40.52 -9.47 1.62
C ALA A 39 39.39 -9.84 2.60
N PRO A 40 39.30 -11.11 3.03
CA PRO A 40 38.23 -11.55 3.92
C PRO A 40 38.42 -11.02 5.35
N LYS A 41 37.34 -10.56 5.97
CA LYS A 41 37.26 -10.00 7.32
C LYS A 41 36.77 -11.04 8.32
N LYS A 42 36.87 -10.73 9.62
CA LYS A 42 36.49 -11.60 10.75
C LYS A 42 35.02 -12.09 10.75
N GLY A 43 34.15 -11.52 9.92
CA GLY A 43 32.74 -11.94 9.76
C GLY A 43 32.45 -12.80 8.53
N ASP A 44 33.48 -13.16 7.75
CA ASP A 44 33.30 -13.94 6.53
C ASP A 44 33.12 -15.43 6.80
N SER A 45 32.44 -16.10 5.87
CA SER A 45 32.13 -17.52 5.95
C SER A 45 33.38 -18.39 5.75
N SER A 46 33.37 -19.59 6.34
CA SER A 46 34.46 -20.57 6.18
C SER A 46 34.61 -21.02 4.72
N ALA A 47 35.81 -21.48 4.35
CA ALA A 47 36.14 -21.90 2.98
C ALA A 47 35.22 -23.02 2.44
N ALA A 48 34.71 -23.90 3.32
CA ALA A 48 33.75 -24.93 2.96
C ALA A 48 32.38 -24.34 2.53
N LYS A 49 31.90 -23.33 3.25
CA LYS A 49 30.63 -22.64 2.94
C LYS A 49 30.74 -21.77 1.68
N LEU A 50 31.92 -21.21 1.41
CA LEU A 50 32.20 -20.45 0.19
C LEU A 50 32.13 -21.31 -1.07
N LYS A 51 32.57 -22.58 -1.01
CA LYS A 51 32.50 -23.51 -2.15
C LYS A 51 31.07 -23.96 -2.49
N LEU A 52 30.22 -24.05 -1.48
CA LEU A 52 28.80 -24.42 -1.63
C LEU A 52 27.90 -23.22 -1.90
N ALA A 53 28.41 -21.99 -1.71
CA ALA A 53 27.63 -20.76 -1.90
C ALA A 53 27.34 -20.54 -3.38
N THR A 54 26.09 -20.74 -3.76
CA THR A 54 25.57 -20.37 -5.08
C THR A 54 24.72 -19.11 -4.96
N GLN A 55 24.70 -18.29 -6.01
CA GLN A 55 23.80 -17.15 -6.04
C GLN A 55 22.36 -17.65 -6.16
N LEU A 56 21.52 -17.34 -5.17
CA LEU A 56 20.09 -17.54 -5.30
C LEU A 56 19.57 -16.57 -6.36
N THR A 57 19.06 -17.12 -7.46
CA THR A 57 18.41 -16.35 -8.51
C THR A 57 16.98 -16.05 -8.08
N GLY A 58 16.71 -14.78 -7.76
CA GLY A 58 15.39 -14.32 -7.31
C GLY A 58 15.39 -13.76 -5.88
N PRO A 59 14.21 -13.45 -5.33
CA PRO A 59 14.07 -12.91 -3.98
C PRO A 59 14.41 -13.98 -2.93
N VAL A 60 15.34 -13.65 -2.02
CA VAL A 60 15.66 -14.49 -0.86
C VAL A 60 14.44 -14.54 0.05
N MET A 61 13.92 -15.76 0.30
CA MET A 61 12.68 -16.00 1.04
C MET A 61 11.49 -15.18 0.47
N PRO A 62 10.94 -15.59 -0.69
CA PRO A 62 9.83 -14.87 -1.29
C PRO A 62 8.64 -14.84 -0.34
N ILE A 63 8.13 -13.63 -0.09
CA ILE A 63 6.87 -13.45 0.62
C ILE A 63 5.77 -14.04 -0.26
N ARG A 64 5.10 -15.08 0.26
CA ARG A 64 3.98 -15.72 -0.41
C ARG A 64 2.69 -15.31 0.28
N ASN A 65 1.70 -14.91 -0.51
CA ASN A 65 0.34 -14.73 -0.01
C ASN A 65 -0.29 -16.10 0.23
N ILE A 66 -0.20 -16.59 1.47
CA ILE A 66 -0.78 -17.87 1.89
C ILE A 66 -2.20 -17.60 2.37
N TYR A 67 -3.18 -18.22 1.73
CA TYR A 67 -4.59 -18.18 2.14
C TYR A 67 -4.97 -19.51 2.79
N LYS A 68 -5.68 -19.46 3.92
CA LYS A 68 -6.25 -20.66 4.55
C LYS A 68 -7.52 -21.04 3.78
N LYS A 69 -7.55 -22.27 3.23
CA LYS A 69 -8.75 -22.79 2.56
C LYS A 69 -9.74 -23.27 3.61
N GLU A 70 -10.91 -22.64 3.66
CA GLU A 70 -12.00 -23.10 4.52
C GLU A 70 -12.69 -24.33 3.90
N LYS A 71 -13.14 -25.25 4.76
CA LYS A 71 -13.91 -26.42 4.32
C LYS A 71 -15.35 -26.01 4.04
N ALA A 72 -16.00 -26.68 3.08
CA ALA A 72 -17.42 -26.50 2.84
C ALA A 72 -18.24 -26.83 4.11
N ARG A 73 -19.20 -25.96 4.44
CA ARG A 73 -20.13 -26.12 5.56
C ARG A 73 -21.55 -25.93 5.06
N VAL A 74 -22.51 -26.55 5.74
CA VAL A 74 -23.94 -26.33 5.47
C VAL A 74 -24.29 -24.91 5.93
N ILE A 75 -24.92 -24.14 5.04
CA ILE A 75 -25.34 -22.76 5.32
C ILE A 75 -26.45 -22.79 6.37
N THR A 76 -26.27 -22.02 7.45
CA THR A 76 -27.27 -21.90 8.52
C THR A 76 -28.48 -21.08 8.08
N GLU A 77 -29.61 -21.20 8.77
CA GLU A 77 -30.80 -20.39 8.47
C GLU A 77 -30.57 -18.89 8.72
N GLU A 78 -29.75 -18.56 9.71
CA GLU A 78 -29.36 -17.17 10.02
C GLU A 78 -28.56 -16.53 8.88
N GLU A 79 -27.60 -17.26 8.30
CA GLU A 79 -26.80 -16.81 7.15
C GLU A 79 -27.65 -16.57 5.91
N LYS A 80 -28.68 -17.40 5.69
CA LYS A 80 -29.64 -17.21 4.58
C LYS A 80 -30.52 -15.99 4.78
N ASN A 81 -30.91 -15.72 6.03
CA ASN A 81 -31.79 -14.62 6.37
C ASN A 81 -31.05 -13.28 6.51
N PHE A 82 -29.71 -13.30 6.53
CA PHE A 82 -28.89 -12.10 6.62
C PHE A 82 -28.98 -11.24 5.35
N LYS A 83 -29.56 -10.05 5.48
CA LYS A 83 -29.69 -9.06 4.38
C LYS A 83 -28.41 -8.24 4.22
N ALA A 84 -27.40 -8.80 3.56
CA ALA A 84 -26.08 -8.17 3.40
C ALA A 84 -26.11 -6.77 2.75
N PHE A 85 -26.94 -6.56 1.72
CA PHE A 85 -27.04 -5.25 1.08
C PHE A 85 -27.65 -4.19 2.00
N ALA A 86 -28.73 -4.56 2.68
CA ALA A 86 -29.40 -3.66 3.62
C ALA A 86 -28.49 -3.31 4.80
N SER A 87 -27.73 -4.27 5.34
CA SER A 87 -26.79 -4.00 6.43
C SER A 87 -25.68 -3.03 6.02
N LEU A 88 -25.13 -3.16 4.81
CA LEU A 88 -24.16 -2.20 4.27
C LEU A 88 -24.76 -0.80 4.09
N CYS A 89 -25.98 -0.70 3.57
CA CYS A 89 -26.68 0.58 3.42
C CYS A 89 -26.95 1.25 4.76
N MET A 90 -27.47 0.49 5.74
CA MET A 90 -27.73 1.00 7.08
C MET A 90 -26.45 1.41 7.81
N ALA A 91 -25.36 0.64 7.67
CA ALA A 91 -24.06 0.99 8.25
C ALA A 91 -23.53 2.33 7.70
N ARG A 92 -23.66 2.56 6.39
CA ARG A 92 -23.30 3.84 5.76
C ARG A 92 -24.17 5.00 6.25
N ALA A 93 -25.48 4.79 6.36
CA ALA A 93 -26.41 5.79 6.86
C ALA A 93 -26.10 6.16 8.32
N ASN A 94 -25.89 5.16 9.17
CA ASN A 94 -25.52 5.36 10.57
C ASN A 94 -24.21 6.14 10.70
N ALA A 95 -23.18 5.77 9.93
CA ALA A 95 -21.90 6.49 9.92
C ALA A 95 -22.05 7.96 9.46
N ARG A 96 -22.87 8.21 8.44
CA ARG A 96 -23.15 9.56 7.92
C ARG A 96 -23.96 10.42 8.91
N HIS A 97 -24.97 9.84 9.56
CA HIS A 97 -25.95 10.58 10.35
C HIS A 97 -25.69 10.57 11.85
N PHE A 98 -24.66 9.86 12.33
CA PHE A 98 -24.30 9.77 13.75
C PHE A 98 -24.27 11.14 14.46
N GLY A 99 -23.53 12.10 13.92
CA GLY A 99 -23.40 13.43 14.54
C GLY A 99 -24.72 14.23 14.54
N ILE A 100 -25.50 14.12 13.46
CA ILE A 100 -26.79 14.82 13.34
C ILE A 100 -27.79 14.23 14.35
N TRP A 101 -27.84 12.91 14.48
CA TRP A 101 -28.71 12.25 15.45
C TRP A 101 -28.29 12.52 16.88
N ALA A 102 -26.99 12.50 17.18
CA ALA A 102 -26.48 12.87 18.51
C ALA A 102 -26.83 14.32 18.88
N LYS A 103 -26.67 15.27 17.93
CA LYS A 103 -27.05 16.68 18.13
C LYS A 103 -28.55 16.81 18.38
N ARG A 104 -29.40 16.21 17.54
CA ARG A 104 -30.86 16.25 17.70
C ARG A 104 -31.33 15.62 19.00
N ALA A 105 -30.70 14.52 19.42
CA ALA A 105 -31.02 13.87 20.69
C ALA A 105 -30.68 14.78 21.88
N LYS A 106 -29.54 15.49 21.83
CA LYS A 106 -29.16 16.46 22.86
C LYS A 106 -30.12 17.66 22.91
N GLU A 107 -30.43 18.26 21.76
CA GLU A 107 -31.38 19.38 21.66
C GLU A 107 -32.78 19.00 22.15
N ALA A 108 -33.27 17.80 21.81
CA ALA A 108 -34.55 17.31 22.30
C ALA A 108 -34.55 17.13 23.84
N ALA A 109 -33.47 16.58 24.40
CA ALA A 109 -33.32 16.43 25.84
C ALA A 109 -33.28 17.79 26.57
N GLU A 110 -32.61 18.79 26.01
CA GLU A 110 -32.58 20.16 26.55
C GLU A 110 -33.98 20.80 26.53
N GLN A 111 -34.73 20.65 25.45
CA GLN A 111 -36.12 21.13 25.36
C GLN A 111 -37.06 20.43 26.34
N ASP A 112 -36.92 19.11 26.55
CA ASP A 112 -37.72 18.37 27.51
C ASP A 112 -37.41 18.76 28.97
N VAL A 113 -36.17 19.18 29.25
CA VAL A 113 -35.79 19.76 30.55
C VAL A 113 -36.39 21.15 30.73
N GLU A 114 -36.38 21.98 29.69
CA GLU A 114 -36.96 23.33 29.72
C GLU A 114 -38.48 23.30 29.88
N LYS A 115 -39.20 22.39 29.21
CA LYS A 115 -40.65 22.20 29.38
C LYS A 115 -41.07 21.71 30.77
N LYS A 116 -40.14 21.09 31.51
CA LYS A 116 -40.38 20.58 32.87
C LYS A 116 -40.03 21.60 33.96
N LYS A 117 -39.34 22.69 33.60
CA LYS A 117 -39.13 23.85 34.46
C LYS A 117 -40.34 24.77 34.37
#